data_AF-A0A6S7JI61-F1
#
_entry.id   AF-A0A6S7JI61-F1
#
_cell.length_a   1.000
_cell.length_b   1.000
_cell.length_c   1.000
_cell.angle_alpha   90.00
_cell.angle_beta   90.00
_cell.angle_gamma   90.00
#
_symmetry.space_group_name_H-M   'P 1'
#
loop_
_entity.id
_entity.type
_entity.pdbx_description
1 polymer ?
#
loop_
_entity_poly.entity_id
_entity_poly.type
_entity_poly.pdbx_seq_one_letter_code
_entity_poly.pdbx_strand_id
1 'polypeptide(L)'
;MYFHNQDEVDQFVSSYPVVSGNTRVPSKECSNFQAGSEMTSKGKYYALDETAVCGLGCKHGIPMDFLNLKGGERLAYGVYLLTCLTAKTGNGVTIHFMYDICCLLETHLK
;
A
#
# COMPACT_ATOMS: atom_id res chain seq x y z
N MET A 1 -9.38 -0.79 -17.71
CA MET A 1 -7.94 -1.09 -17.56
C MET A 1 -7.72 -1.47 -16.11
N TYR A 2 -7.04 -2.59 -15.83
CA TYR A 2 -6.85 -3.06 -14.45
C TYR A 2 -5.66 -2.40 -13.74
N PHE A 3 -4.69 -1.88 -14.49
CA PHE A 3 -3.54 -1.18 -13.93
C PHE A 3 -3.84 0.30 -13.72
N HIS A 4 -3.40 0.84 -12.59
CA HIS A 4 -3.41 2.27 -12.30
C HIS A 4 -2.37 3.04 -13.11
N ASN A 5 -2.59 4.33 -13.33
CA ASN A 5 -1.62 5.21 -13.97
C ASN A 5 -0.38 5.34 -13.05
N GLN A 6 0.80 5.05 -13.60
CA GLN A 6 2.01 5.00 -12.79
C GLN A 6 2.42 6.37 -12.23
N ASP A 7 2.20 7.46 -12.97
CA ASP A 7 2.56 8.81 -12.52
C ASP A 7 1.69 9.23 -11.31
N GLU A 8 0.41 8.87 -11.32
CA GLU A 8 -0.51 9.12 -10.19
C GLU A 8 -0.11 8.32 -8.94
N VAL A 9 0.26 7.05 -9.13
CA VAL A 9 0.74 6.17 -8.04
C VAL A 9 2.04 6.73 -7.46
N ASP A 10 3.01 7.08 -8.31
CA ASP A 10 4.31 7.62 -7.90
C ASP A 10 4.15 8.97 -7.18
N GLN A 11 3.26 9.84 -7.67
CA GLN A 11 2.93 11.10 -7.01
C GLN A 11 2.32 10.88 -5.63
N PHE A 12 1.36 9.96 -5.50
CA PHE A 12 0.79 9.63 -4.20
C PHE A 12 1.85 9.09 -3.24
N VAL A 13 2.61 8.08 -3.66
CA VAL A 13 3.59 7.37 -2.84
C VAL A 13 4.78 8.24 -2.45
N SER A 14 5.14 9.23 -3.26
CA SER A 14 6.18 10.21 -2.95
C SER A 14 5.72 11.28 -1.95
N SER A 15 4.46 11.71 -2.05
CA SER A 15 3.85 12.68 -1.12
C SER A 15 3.37 12.06 0.19
N TYR A 16 3.26 10.72 0.24
CA TYR A 16 2.76 9.99 1.39
C TYR A 16 3.68 10.17 2.60
N PRO A 17 3.17 10.68 3.74
CA PRO A 17 4.00 10.96 4.90
C PRO A 17 4.64 9.68 5.42
N VAL A 18 5.97 9.69 5.47
CA VAL A 18 6.73 8.68 6.19
C VAL A 18 6.48 8.95 7.66
N VAL A 19 5.63 8.14 8.30
CA VAL A 19 5.46 8.18 9.76
C VAL A 19 6.80 7.77 10.37
N SER A 20 7.62 8.78 10.62
CA SER A 20 8.88 8.68 11.31
C SER A 20 8.53 8.50 12.78
N GLY A 21 8.48 7.24 13.21
CA GLY A 21 8.22 6.76 14.57
C GLY A 21 7.74 7.79 15.59
N ASN A 22 6.41 7.96 15.72
CA ASN A 22 5.76 8.27 17.02
C ASN A 22 4.24 8.37 16.89
N THR A 23 3.54 7.29 16.53
CA THR A 23 2.15 7.13 16.98
C THR A 23 1.76 5.67 17.04
N ARG A 24 1.66 5.15 18.26
CA ARG A 24 1.30 3.77 18.67
C ARG A 24 2.38 2.73 18.36
N VAL A 25 2.97 2.22 19.44
CA VAL A 25 3.77 0.98 19.42
C VAL A 25 2.89 -0.07 18.73
N PRO A 26 3.33 -0.65 17.59
CA PRO A 26 2.63 -1.78 17.00
C PRO A 26 2.40 -2.81 18.09
N SER A 27 1.23 -3.45 18.12
CA SER A 27 1.07 -4.63 18.99
C SER A 27 2.27 -5.55 18.76
N LYS A 28 2.76 -6.21 19.82
CA LYS A 28 3.95 -7.08 19.80
C LYS A 28 3.92 -8.13 18.66
N GLU A 29 2.74 -8.42 18.13
CA GLU A 29 2.46 -9.30 17.01
C GLU A 29 2.87 -8.72 15.64
N CYS A 30 2.84 -7.40 15.46
CA CYS A 30 3.12 -6.74 14.17
C CYS A 30 4.50 -6.08 14.09
N SER A 31 5.31 -6.15 15.15
CA SER A 31 6.67 -5.62 15.16
C SER A 31 7.69 -6.48 14.39
N ASN A 32 7.32 -7.68 13.97
CA ASN A 32 8.20 -8.62 13.27
C ASN A 32 8.07 -8.59 11.75
N PHE A 33 7.25 -7.71 11.18
CA PHE A 33 7.17 -7.58 9.74
C PHE A 33 8.42 -6.89 9.19
N GLN A 34 9.17 -7.63 8.38
CA GLN A 34 10.33 -7.11 7.67
C GLN A 34 9.89 -6.53 6.31
N ALA A 35 9.14 -5.41 6.36
CA ALA A 35 9.04 -4.55 5.17
C ALA A 35 10.46 -4.10 4.81
N GLY A 36 10.78 -3.97 3.52
CA GLY A 36 12.02 -3.33 3.11
C GLY A 36 12.12 -1.96 3.77
N SER A 37 13.17 -1.71 4.56
CA SER A 37 13.32 -0.40 5.19
C SER A 37 13.49 0.64 4.09
N GLU A 38 12.78 1.78 4.16
CA GLU A 38 12.95 2.84 3.18
C GLU A 38 14.42 3.29 3.09
N MET A 39 15.17 3.21 4.21
CA MET A 39 16.60 3.51 4.26
C MET A 39 17.46 2.58 3.39
N THR A 40 17.16 1.27 3.35
CA THR A 40 17.84 0.32 2.46
C THR A 40 17.37 0.43 1.01
N SER A 41 16.16 0.94 0.80
CA SER A 41 15.55 1.12 -0.52
C SER A 41 16.10 2.36 -1.24
N LYS A 42 16.34 3.46 -0.49
CA LYS A 42 16.80 4.78 -0.96
C LYS A 42 17.96 4.79 -1.95
N GLY A 43 18.88 3.84 -1.83
CA GLY A 43 20.07 3.78 -2.67
C GLY A 43 19.93 3.03 -3.99
N LYS A 44 18.85 2.26 -4.22
CA LYS A 44 18.79 1.29 -5.33
C LYS A 44 17.55 1.32 -6.22
N TYR A 45 16.47 2.01 -5.85
CA TYR A 45 15.23 1.97 -6.65
C TYR A 45 15.30 2.76 -7.96
N TYR A 46 16.10 3.83 -8.07
CA TYR A 46 16.24 4.56 -9.34
C TYR A 46 16.90 3.72 -10.45
N ALA A 47 17.49 2.58 -10.10
CA ALA A 47 18.13 1.66 -11.05
C ALA A 47 17.20 0.51 -11.50
N LEU A 48 15.97 0.42 -10.97
CA LEU A 48 14.99 -0.60 -11.32
C LEU A 48 13.70 0.09 -11.74
N ASP A 49 13.25 -0.16 -12.98
CA ASP A 49 12.03 0.47 -13.50
C ASP A 49 10.81 0.04 -12.67
N GLU A 50 10.68 -1.26 -12.40
CA GLU A 50 9.58 -1.89 -11.68
C GLU A 50 10.11 -3.11 -10.90
N THR A 51 9.74 -3.22 -9.63
CA THR A 51 10.28 -4.22 -8.69
C THR A 51 9.31 -5.34 -8.37
N ALA A 52 8.01 -5.07 -8.45
CA ALA A 52 6.92 -6.02 -8.21
C ALA A 52 5.57 -5.42 -8.64
N VAL A 53 4.52 -6.25 -8.65
CA VAL A 53 3.13 -5.82 -8.86
C VAL A 53 2.36 -6.01 -7.55
N CYS A 54 1.62 -4.98 -7.15
CA CYS A 54 0.64 -5.07 -6.06
C CYS A 54 -0.77 -5.12 -6.67
N GLY A 55 -1.64 -5.96 -6.11
CA GLY A 55 -2.97 -6.18 -6.66
C GLY A 55 -4.04 -6.30 -5.59
N LEU A 56 -5.23 -5.84 -5.95
CA LEU A 56 -6.47 -6.03 -5.22
C LEU A 56 -7.31 -7.09 -5.93
N GLY A 57 -7.70 -8.14 -5.20
CA GLY A 57 -8.66 -9.13 -5.64
C GLY A 57 -9.92 -9.11 -4.79
N CYS A 58 -11.07 -9.44 -5.37
CA CYS A 58 -12.24 -9.74 -4.56
C CYS A 58 -12.14 -11.15 -3.97
N LYS A 59 -12.97 -11.45 -2.95
CA LYS A 59 -13.01 -12.79 -2.31
C LYS A 59 -13.27 -13.97 -3.26
N HIS A 60 -13.80 -13.71 -4.45
CA HIS A 60 -14.05 -14.74 -5.48
C HIS A 60 -12.80 -15.02 -6.34
N GLY A 61 -11.65 -14.43 -6.03
CA GLY A 61 -10.43 -14.56 -6.82
C GLY A 61 -10.41 -13.73 -8.10
N ILE A 62 -11.38 -12.82 -8.27
CA ILE A 62 -11.44 -11.94 -9.45
C ILE A 62 -10.54 -10.71 -9.18
N PRO A 63 -9.56 -10.43 -10.05
CA PRO A 63 -8.73 -9.24 -9.91
C PRO A 63 -9.57 -7.98 -10.14
N MET A 64 -9.32 -6.96 -9.32
CA MET A 64 -10.02 -5.68 -9.40
C MET A 64 -9.09 -4.56 -9.85
N ASP A 65 -7.93 -4.43 -9.23
CA ASP A 65 -6.97 -3.35 -9.50
C ASP A 65 -5.53 -3.85 -9.34
N PHE A 66 -4.60 -3.27 -10.10
CA PHE A 66 -3.16 -3.53 -10.03
C PHE A 66 -2.36 -2.23 -10.09
N LEU A 67 -1.18 -2.22 -9.49
CA LEU A 67 -0.19 -1.14 -9.63
C LEU A 67 1.24 -1.70 -9.63
N ASN A 68 2.17 -0.96 -10.23
CA ASN A 68 3.58 -1.33 -10.24
C ASN A 68 4.30 -0.69 -9.05
N LEU A 69 5.19 -1.45 -8.42
CA LEU A 69 6.01 -1.03 -7.29
C LEU A 69 7.40 -0.64 -7.78
N LYS A 70 7.89 0.56 -7.45
CA LYS A 70 9.25 1.00 -7.86
C LYS A 70 10.33 0.86 -6.78
N GLY A 71 9.99 0.42 -5.57
CA GLY A 71 10.93 0.39 -4.45
C GLY A 71 10.57 -0.60 -3.36
N GLY A 72 10.02 -1.76 -3.75
CA GLY A 72 9.46 -2.73 -2.83
C GLY A 72 8.12 -2.30 -2.22
N GLU A 73 7.62 -3.11 -1.30
CA GLU A 73 6.35 -2.87 -0.62
C GLU A 73 6.45 -1.70 0.37
N ARG A 74 5.50 -0.77 0.29
CA ARG A 74 5.30 0.35 1.22
C ARG A 74 3.82 0.43 1.57
N LEU A 75 3.50 0.81 2.80
CA LEU A 75 2.10 0.98 3.25
C LEU A 75 1.31 1.97 2.36
N ALA A 76 1.99 2.95 1.77
CA ALA A 76 1.42 3.89 0.82
C ALA A 76 0.65 3.21 -0.33
N TYR A 77 1.16 2.09 -0.86
CA TYR A 77 0.48 1.38 -1.96
C TYR A 77 -0.85 0.74 -1.50
N GLY A 78 -0.86 0.15 -0.30
CA GLY A 78 -2.09 -0.39 0.30
C GLY A 78 -3.13 0.70 0.58
N VAL A 79 -2.69 1.86 1.09
CA VAL A 79 -3.57 3.01 1.34
C VAL A 79 -4.12 3.58 0.02
N TYR A 80 -3.30 3.65 -1.03
CA TYR A 80 -3.72 4.10 -2.35
C TYR A 80 -4.83 3.20 -2.92
N LEU A 81 -4.60 1.88 -2.94
CA LEU A 81 -5.60 0.91 -3.43
C LEU A 81 -6.90 0.99 -2.63
N LEU A 82 -6.82 1.11 -1.30
CA LEU A 82 -8.02 1.22 -0.48
C LEU A 82 -8.77 2.52 -0.74
N THR A 83 -8.07 3.63 -0.96
CA THR A 83 -8.66 4.93 -1.29
C THR A 83 -9.35 4.88 -2.66
N CYS A 84 -8.74 4.23 -3.65
CA CYS A 84 -9.37 4.01 -4.95
C CYS A 84 -10.61 3.11 -4.82
N LEU A 85 -10.54 2.06 -4.00
CA LEU A 85 -11.68 1.17 -3.75
C LEU A 85 -12.83 1.92 -3.07
N THR A 86 -12.56 2.70 -2.02
CA THR A 86 -13.60 3.46 -1.32
C THR A 86 -14.20 4.54 -2.20
N ALA A 87 -13.43 5.19 -3.08
CA ALA A 87 -13.96 6.17 -4.03
C ALA A 87 -14.86 5.53 -5.11
N LYS A 88 -14.54 4.30 -5.55
CA LYS A 88 -15.37 3.52 -6.48
C LYS A 88 -16.63 2.95 -5.82
N THR A 89 -16.55 2.69 -4.52
CA THR A 89 -17.65 2.09 -3.77
C THR A 89 -18.57 3.21 -3.25
N GLY A 90 -19.86 3.14 -3.56
CA GLY A 90 -20.81 4.16 -3.09
C GLY A 90 -20.91 4.24 -1.57
N ASN A 91 -21.50 5.32 -1.08
CA ASN A 91 -21.76 5.51 0.36
C ASN A 91 -22.69 4.41 0.91
N GLY A 92 -22.47 4.02 2.17
CA GLY A 92 -23.30 3.02 2.87
C GLY A 92 -22.91 1.56 2.62
N VAL A 93 -21.77 1.32 1.97
CA VAL A 93 -21.21 -0.03 1.77
C VAL A 93 -20.11 -0.31 2.78
N THR A 94 -20.18 -1.45 3.46
CA THR A 94 -19.12 -1.95 4.32
C THR A 94 -18.09 -2.70 3.48
N ILE A 95 -16.85 -2.22 3.49
CA ILE A 95 -15.72 -2.89 2.82
C ILE A 95 -14.96 -3.73 3.85
N HIS A 96 -14.86 -5.03 3.60
CA HIS A 96 -13.99 -5.92 4.35
C HIS A 96 -12.67 -6.08 3.58
N PHE A 97 -11.60 -5.49 4.11
CA PHE A 97 -10.29 -5.49 3.49
C PHE A 97 -9.35 -6.42 4.27
N MET A 98 -8.67 -7.31 3.54
CA MET A 98 -7.66 -8.21 4.10
C MET A 98 -6.29 -7.80 3.57
N TYR A 99 -5.31 -7.72 4.46
CA TYR A 99 -3.95 -7.33 4.15
C TYR A 99 -2.99 -8.03 5.10
N ASP A 100 -1.84 -8.49 4.59
CA ASP A 100 -0.89 -9.31 5.36
C ASP A 100 -0.37 -8.59 6.62
N ILE A 101 -0.33 -7.25 6.59
CA ILE A 101 -0.01 -6.39 7.75
C ILE A 101 -1.13 -5.41 8.07
N CYS A 102 -2.38 -5.88 8.07
CA CYS A 102 -3.55 -5.03 8.31
C CYS A 102 -3.46 -4.20 9.61
N CYS A 103 -2.86 -4.75 10.67
CA CYS A 103 -2.59 -4.04 11.92
C CYS A 103 -1.70 -2.79 11.77
N LEU A 104 -0.72 -2.80 10.87
CA LEU A 104 0.10 -1.64 10.54
C LEU A 104 -0.68 -0.72 9.61
N LEU A 105 -1.34 -1.27 8.59
CA LEU A 105 -2.15 -0.47 7.66
C LEU A 105 -3.24 0.33 8.39
N GLU A 106 -3.90 -0.24 9.39
CA GLU A 106 -4.99 0.41 10.15
C GLU A 106 -4.54 1.74 10.79
N THR A 107 -3.28 1.86 11.21
CA THR A 107 -2.78 3.11 11.80
C THR A 107 -2.68 4.25 10.79
N HIS A 108 -2.70 3.92 9.50
CA HIS A 108 -2.61 4.83 8.36
C HIS A 108 -3.98 5.17 7.74
N LEU A 109 -5.08 4.61 8.24
CA LEU A 109 -6.44 4.79 7.70
C LEU A 109 -7.32 5.78 8.50
N LYS A 110 -6.73 6.54 9.42
CA LYS A 110 -7.43 7.46 10.34
C LYS A 110 -7.27 8.91 9.94
#